data_AF-A0A1G3IER9-F1
#
_entry.id   AF-A0A1G3IER9-F1
#
_cell.length_a   1.000
_cell.length_b   1.000
_cell.length_c   1.000
_cell.angle_alpha   90.00
_cell.angle_beta   90.00
_cell.angle_gamma   90.00
#
_symmetry.space_group_name_H-M   'P 1'
#
loop_
_entity.id
_entity.type
_entity.pdbx_description
1 polymer ?
#
loop_
_entity_poly.entity_id
_entity_poly.type
_entity_poly.pdbx_seq_one_letter_code
_entity_poly.pdbx_strand_id
1 'polypeptide(L)'
;MPTMDVIVKLLHRSDGLNKSENANFYLEVDENIKIHYRDLQIELSRKEFEVIARAFSAQSAELMKIMKTVNYQDRPSPDAARENVKIWTDSQLEPESACTPRQISLEECNDGFHLHYRNLRLILDRNNIYALKKALKTTDVDVPYASTFEDFQDLLKTNGIKYSLSEINGPRLRGNHARRIIVDESEAAKVRRIMTGIGMEGKLTDNSQVYSKDTFSVELMLSEDELIPSTGQPAI
;
A
#
# COMPACT_ATOMS: atom_id res chain seq x y z
N MET A 1 -7.24 -16.52 -8.95
CA MET A 1 -5.84 -16.22 -8.56
C MET A 1 -5.87 -15.07 -7.56
N PRO A 2 -5.10 -15.12 -6.45
CA PRO A 2 -5.04 -14.01 -5.51
C PRO A 2 -4.46 -12.79 -6.22
N THR A 3 -5.22 -11.69 -6.25
CA THR A 3 -4.74 -10.40 -6.72
C THR A 3 -3.68 -9.90 -5.75
N MET A 4 -2.41 -9.94 -6.13
CA MET A 4 -1.37 -9.19 -5.41
C MET A 4 -1.67 -7.70 -5.54
N ASP A 5 -1.78 -6.96 -4.45
CA ASP A 5 -2.02 -5.51 -4.53
C ASP A 5 -0.71 -4.82 -4.91
N VAL A 6 -0.75 -4.01 -5.98
CA VAL A 6 0.39 -3.20 -6.43
C VAL A 6 0.02 -1.73 -6.33
N ILE A 7 0.93 -0.93 -5.77
CA ILE A 7 0.81 0.52 -5.75
C ILE A 7 1.20 1.01 -7.13
N VAL A 8 0.23 1.52 -7.89
CA VAL A 8 0.46 2.11 -9.23
C VAL A 8 0.62 3.62 -9.18
N LYS A 9 0.24 4.25 -8.05
CA LYS A 9 0.39 5.69 -7.82
C LYS A 9 0.58 5.96 -6.33
N LEU A 10 1.68 6.64 -5.98
CA LEU A 10 1.93 7.15 -4.63
C LEU A 10 1.78 8.67 -4.67
N LEU A 11 0.75 9.19 -4.00
CA LEU A 11 0.43 10.63 -4.03
C LEU A 11 1.32 11.45 -3.10
N HIS A 12 1.63 10.91 -1.93
CA HIS A 12 2.50 11.55 -0.96
C HIS A 12 3.10 10.51 -0.02
N ARG A 13 4.36 10.72 0.37
CA ARG A 13 5.00 9.98 1.46
C ARG A 13 5.80 10.97 2.31
N SER A 14 5.62 10.88 3.61
CA SER A 14 6.39 11.64 4.59
C SER A 14 6.82 10.71 5.71
N ASP A 15 8.11 10.70 6.02
CA ASP A 15 8.65 9.98 7.17
C ASP A 15 8.83 10.91 8.39
N GLY A 16 8.30 12.13 8.32
CA GLY A 16 8.47 13.20 9.31
C GLY A 16 7.32 13.39 10.29
N LEU A 17 6.49 12.37 10.51
CA LEU A 17 5.42 12.41 11.51
C LEU A 17 6.00 12.23 12.92
N ASN A 18 5.35 12.84 13.91
CA ASN A 18 5.70 12.62 15.31
C ASN A 18 5.48 11.15 15.70
N LYS A 19 6.11 10.73 16.81
CA LYS A 19 5.81 9.41 17.39
C LYS A 19 4.34 9.38 17.80
N SER A 20 3.66 8.27 17.50
CA SER A 20 2.28 8.06 17.96
C SER A 20 2.23 8.14 19.49
N GLU A 21 1.31 8.96 19.99
CA GLU A 21 1.08 9.15 21.43
C GLU A 21 0.29 7.98 22.02
N ASN A 22 -0.51 7.29 21.19
CA ASN A 22 -1.44 6.24 21.62
C ASN A 22 -0.98 4.83 21.23
N ALA A 23 0.22 4.41 21.63
CA ALA A 23 0.77 3.12 21.19
C ALA A 23 -0.02 1.86 21.62
N ASN A 24 -0.96 2.00 22.56
CA ASN A 24 -1.65 0.88 23.17
C ASN A 24 -2.98 0.57 22.48
N PHE A 25 -3.36 -0.70 22.50
CA PHE A 25 -4.71 -1.16 22.17
C PHE A 25 -5.58 -1.12 23.43
N TYR A 26 -6.73 -0.45 23.38
CA TYR A 26 -7.72 -0.46 24.47
C TYR A 26 -9.14 -0.18 23.95
N LEU A 27 -10.11 -0.49 24.81
CA LEU A 27 -11.53 -0.22 24.58
C LEU A 27 -11.98 0.89 25.53
N GLU A 28 -12.77 1.82 25.02
CA GLU A 28 -13.39 2.89 25.79
C GLU A 28 -14.90 2.87 25.54
N VAL A 29 -15.69 3.16 26.59
CA VAL A 29 -17.14 3.28 26.49
C VAL A 29 -17.53 4.69 26.93
N ASP A 30 -18.20 5.41 26.03
CA ASP A 30 -18.74 6.75 26.22
C ASP A 30 -20.19 6.76 25.68
N GLU A 31 -20.59 7.71 24.84
CA GLU A 31 -21.84 7.61 24.04
C GLU A 31 -21.81 6.40 23.09
N ASN A 32 -20.64 6.08 22.55
CA ASN A 32 -20.37 4.92 21.69
C ASN A 32 -19.23 4.06 22.28
N ILE A 33 -19.10 2.84 21.77
CA ILE A 33 -17.95 1.98 22.08
C ILE A 33 -16.83 2.29 21.09
N LYS A 34 -15.65 2.62 21.62
CA LYS A 34 -14.49 3.03 20.85
C LYS A 34 -13.41 1.95 20.95
N ILE A 35 -12.90 1.52 19.80
CA ILE A 35 -11.72 0.66 19.70
C ILE A 35 -10.53 1.54 19.34
N HIS A 36 -9.54 1.63 20.23
CA HIS A 36 -8.33 2.41 20.01
C HIS A 36 -7.17 1.51 19.60
N TYR A 37 -6.46 1.90 18.55
CA TYR A 37 -5.22 1.27 18.13
C TYR A 37 -4.30 2.30 17.46
N ARG A 38 -3.23 2.74 18.13
CA ARG A 38 -2.40 3.86 17.65
C ARG A 38 -3.28 5.10 17.50
N ASP A 39 -3.12 5.83 16.39
CA ASP A 39 -3.88 7.03 16.08
C ASP A 39 -5.21 6.72 15.37
N LEU A 40 -5.57 5.44 15.26
CA LEU A 40 -6.85 4.97 14.73
C LEU A 40 -7.84 4.75 15.87
N GLN A 41 -9.02 5.36 15.73
CA GLN A 41 -10.18 5.07 16.55
C GLN A 41 -11.33 4.62 15.65
N ILE A 42 -11.95 3.50 16.02
CA ILE A 42 -13.19 3.01 15.40
C ILE A 42 -14.30 3.21 16.41
N GLU A 43 -15.32 3.98 16.03
CA GLU A 43 -16.51 4.22 16.85
C GLU A 43 -17.65 3.31 16.41
N LEU A 44 -18.29 2.66 17.37
CA LEU A 44 -19.33 1.66 17.15
C LEU A 44 -20.50 1.92 18.09
N SER A 45 -21.72 1.76 17.57
CA SER A 45 -22.88 1.57 18.44
C SER A 45 -22.69 0.32 19.29
N ARG A 46 -23.43 0.24 20.40
CA ARG A 46 -23.42 -0.96 21.24
C ARG A 46 -23.76 -2.23 20.43
N LYS A 47 -24.78 -2.19 19.58
CA LYS A 47 -25.20 -3.35 18.78
C LYS A 47 -24.15 -3.73 17.74
N GLU A 48 -23.54 -2.75 17.07
CA GLU A 48 -22.44 -2.98 16.14
C GLU A 48 -21.26 -3.67 16.85
N PHE A 49 -20.89 -3.19 18.04
CA PHE A 49 -19.84 -3.80 18.85
C PHE A 49 -20.19 -5.23 19.26
N GLU A 50 -21.42 -5.51 19.72
CA GLU A 50 -21.85 -6.85 20.10
C GLU A 50 -21.77 -7.84 18.91
N VAL A 51 -22.12 -7.40 17.70
CA VAL A 51 -21.99 -8.19 16.46
C VAL A 51 -20.51 -8.45 16.13
N ILE A 52 -19.68 -7.40 16.15
CA ILE A 52 -18.24 -7.51 15.86
C ILE A 52 -17.56 -8.41 16.88
N ALA A 53 -17.80 -8.22 18.17
CA ALA A 53 -17.17 -9.01 19.23
C ALA A 53 -17.49 -10.51 19.08
N ARG A 54 -18.74 -10.84 18.75
CA ARG A 54 -19.16 -12.23 18.51
C ARG A 54 -18.49 -12.82 17.26
N ALA A 55 -18.57 -12.12 16.13
CA ALA A 55 -18.00 -12.58 14.87
C ALA A 55 -16.47 -12.73 14.97
N PHE A 56 -15.78 -11.72 15.51
CA PHE A 56 -14.34 -11.73 15.72
C PHE A 56 -13.89 -12.86 16.64
N SER A 57 -14.59 -13.10 17.74
CA SER A 57 -14.26 -14.21 18.66
C SER A 57 -14.31 -15.56 17.95
N ALA A 58 -15.34 -15.81 17.13
CA ALA A 58 -15.46 -17.06 16.38
C ALA A 58 -14.37 -17.19 15.30
N GLN A 59 -14.19 -16.15 14.48
CA GLN A 59 -13.25 -16.17 13.36
C GLN A 59 -11.79 -16.21 13.81
N SER A 60 -11.42 -15.47 14.85
CA SER A 60 -10.06 -15.50 15.40
C SER A 60 -9.72 -16.87 15.98
N ALA A 61 -10.66 -17.55 16.65
CA ALA A 61 -10.43 -18.90 17.16
C ALA A 61 -10.15 -19.90 16.02
N GLU A 62 -10.92 -19.81 14.92
CA GLU A 62 -10.71 -20.62 13.72
C GLU A 62 -9.36 -20.28 13.04
N LEU A 63 -9.05 -19.01 12.85
CA LEU A 63 -7.78 -18.58 12.25
C LEU A 63 -6.58 -19.07 13.07
N MET A 64 -6.64 -18.94 14.39
CA MET A 64 -5.60 -19.42 15.30
C MET A 64 -5.41 -20.94 15.21
N LYS A 65 -6.50 -21.70 15.02
CA LYS A 65 -6.42 -23.15 14.80
C LYS A 65 -5.70 -23.46 13.48
N ILE A 66 -6.02 -22.75 12.40
CA ILE A 66 -5.36 -22.91 11.11
C ILE A 66 -3.87 -22.57 11.23
N MET A 67 -3.53 -21.41 11.80
CA MET A 67 -2.16 -20.96 12.02
C MET A 67 -1.33 -22.01 12.79
N LYS A 68 -1.90 -22.58 13.86
CA LYS A 68 -1.24 -23.67 14.61
C LYS A 68 -1.05 -24.93 13.76
N THR A 69 -2.08 -25.32 13.00
CA THR A 69 -2.07 -26.54 12.18
C THR A 69 -1.01 -26.47 11.08
N VAL A 70 -0.87 -25.31 10.43
CA VAL A 70 0.12 -25.11 9.38
C VAL A 70 1.48 -24.68 9.94
N ASN A 71 1.63 -24.51 11.25
CA ASN A 71 2.79 -23.88 11.88
C ASN A 71 3.16 -22.56 11.18
N TYR A 72 2.21 -21.62 11.16
CA TYR A 72 2.42 -20.29 10.60
C TYR A 72 3.54 -19.57 11.34
N GLN A 73 4.40 -18.88 10.59
CA GLN A 73 5.54 -18.12 11.11
C GLN A 73 5.56 -16.77 10.41
N ASP A 74 5.82 -15.71 11.16
CA ASP A 74 6.07 -14.38 10.60
C ASP A 74 7.33 -14.44 9.75
N ARG A 75 7.22 -14.06 8.48
CA ARG A 75 8.37 -14.07 7.57
C ARG A 75 9.02 -12.68 7.50
N PRO A 76 10.34 -12.63 7.24
CA PRO A 76 11.06 -11.36 7.13
C PRO A 76 10.69 -10.55 5.86
N SER A 77 9.93 -11.13 4.92
CA SER A 77 9.51 -10.48 3.68
C SER A 77 8.00 -10.67 3.44
N PRO A 78 7.28 -9.62 2.97
CA PRO A 78 5.86 -9.67 2.64
C PRO A 78 5.49 -10.69 1.55
N ASP A 79 6.39 -10.98 0.62
CA ASP A 79 6.11 -11.80 -0.57
C ASP A 79 6.36 -13.31 -0.34
N ALA A 80 6.75 -13.66 0.87
CA ALA A 80 7.02 -15.03 1.26
C ALA A 80 5.68 -15.73 1.61
N ALA A 81 4.84 -15.94 0.60
CA ALA A 81 3.48 -16.42 0.78
C ALA A 81 3.44 -17.87 1.30
N ARG A 82 2.56 -18.12 2.28
CA ARG A 82 1.73 -19.35 2.29
C ARG A 82 0.33 -18.95 1.83
N GLU A 83 -0.50 -19.95 1.55
CA GLU A 83 -1.90 -19.80 1.13
C GLU A 83 -2.62 -18.68 1.91
N ASN A 84 -3.32 -17.81 1.17
CA ASN A 84 -4.14 -16.75 1.77
C ASN A 84 -5.39 -17.39 2.39
N VAL A 85 -5.43 -17.42 3.71
CA VAL A 85 -6.59 -17.92 4.46
C VAL A 85 -7.51 -16.74 4.76
N LYS A 86 -8.74 -16.80 4.25
CA LYS A 86 -9.81 -15.84 4.56
C LYS A 86 -10.98 -16.57 5.18
N ILE A 87 -11.43 -16.08 6.33
CA ILE A 87 -12.64 -16.57 7.01
C ILE A 87 -13.69 -15.48 6.89
N TRP A 88 -14.84 -15.81 6.30
CA TRP A 88 -15.95 -14.88 6.09
C TRP A 88 -17.06 -15.13 7.11
N THR A 89 -17.88 -14.12 7.37
CA THR A 89 -19.12 -14.24 8.14
C THR A 89 -20.25 -13.58 7.35
N ASP A 90 -21.46 -14.12 7.49
CA ASP A 90 -22.68 -13.52 6.94
C ASP A 90 -23.20 -12.36 7.80
N SER A 91 -22.53 -12.04 8.91
CA SER A 91 -22.92 -10.94 9.80
C SER A 91 -22.85 -9.61 9.06
N GLN A 92 -23.98 -8.91 8.95
CA GLN A 92 -24.03 -7.55 8.43
C GLN A 92 -24.09 -6.56 9.60
N LEU A 93 -23.29 -5.50 9.51
CA LEU A 93 -23.38 -4.37 10.43
C LEU A 93 -24.51 -3.46 9.96
N GLU A 94 -25.58 -3.39 10.74
CA GLU A 94 -26.61 -2.39 10.52
C GLU A 94 -26.16 -1.08 11.17
N PRO A 95 -25.97 0.00 10.40
CA PRO A 95 -25.58 1.28 10.95
C PRO A 95 -26.71 1.83 11.82
N GLU A 96 -26.50 1.85 13.13
CA GLU A 96 -27.43 2.47 14.09
C GLU A 96 -27.00 3.89 14.49
N SER A 97 -25.75 4.27 14.18
CA SER A 97 -25.23 5.60 14.51
C SER A 97 -25.69 6.67 13.52
N ALA A 98 -25.68 7.93 13.95
CA ALA A 98 -25.87 9.11 13.12
C ALA A 98 -24.69 9.37 12.15
N CYS A 99 -23.95 8.33 11.78
CA CYS A 99 -22.88 8.39 10.81
C CYS A 99 -23.47 8.73 9.44
N THR A 100 -23.08 9.87 8.89
CA THR A 100 -23.49 10.26 7.53
C THR A 100 -22.53 9.62 6.53
N PRO A 101 -22.92 8.56 5.81
CA PRO A 101 -21.98 7.73 5.03
C PRO A 101 -21.32 8.46 3.83
N ARG A 102 -21.79 9.66 3.51
CA ARG A 102 -21.31 10.53 2.42
C ARG A 102 -20.62 11.80 2.92
N GLN A 103 -20.25 11.85 4.20
CA GLN A 103 -19.60 13.00 4.81
C GLN A 103 -18.13 12.71 5.13
N ILE A 104 -17.30 13.72 4.90
CA ILE A 104 -15.96 13.85 5.48
C ILE A 104 -15.99 15.14 6.30
N SER A 105 -15.58 15.10 7.56
CA SER A 105 -15.43 16.30 8.39
C SER A 105 -14.02 16.41 8.97
N LEU A 106 -13.55 17.65 9.12
CA LEU A 106 -12.31 18.01 9.79
C LEU A 106 -12.67 18.98 10.92
N GLU A 107 -12.37 18.60 12.16
CA GLU A 107 -12.82 19.29 13.37
C GLU A 107 -11.60 19.64 14.25
N GLU A 108 -11.59 20.84 14.84
CA GLU A 108 -10.59 21.26 15.84
C GLU A 108 -11.20 21.07 17.24
N CYS A 109 -10.58 20.17 18.01
CA CYS A 109 -11.05 19.70 19.31
C CYS A 109 -9.98 19.94 20.38
N ASN A 110 -10.34 19.72 21.65
CA ASN A 110 -9.43 19.95 22.78
C ASN A 110 -8.19 19.03 22.77
N ASP A 111 -8.31 17.85 22.16
CA ASP A 111 -7.30 16.80 22.03
C ASP A 111 -6.63 16.80 20.65
N GLY A 112 -6.81 17.84 19.85
CA GLY A 112 -6.18 18.00 18.53
C GLY A 112 -7.18 18.13 17.39
N PHE A 113 -6.80 17.68 16.20
CA PHE A 113 -7.62 17.73 15.00
C PHE A 113 -8.19 16.35 14.70
N HIS A 114 -9.49 16.26 14.42
CA HIS A 114 -10.14 15.00 14.07
C HIS A 114 -10.53 15.01 12.60
N LEU A 115 -10.06 14.01 11.85
CA LEU A 115 -10.58 13.70 10.52
C LEU A 115 -11.56 12.55 10.63
N HIS A 116 -12.84 12.82 10.36
CA HIS A 116 -13.89 11.81 10.34
C HIS A 116 -14.17 11.38 8.90
N TYR A 117 -14.18 10.06 8.69
CA TYR A 117 -14.61 9.45 7.44
C TYR A 117 -15.37 8.16 7.74
N ARG A 118 -16.69 8.16 7.54
CA ARG A 118 -17.57 7.06 7.96
C ARG A 118 -17.38 6.76 9.46
N ASN A 119 -17.13 5.51 9.84
CA ASN A 119 -16.88 5.07 11.21
C ASN A 119 -15.39 5.14 11.62
N LEU A 120 -14.56 5.83 10.84
CA LEU A 120 -13.13 6.02 11.10
C LEU A 120 -12.87 7.45 11.54
N ARG A 121 -12.17 7.57 12.67
CA ARG A 121 -11.64 8.84 13.20
C ARG A 121 -10.12 8.74 13.30
N LEU A 122 -9.44 9.73 12.71
CA LEU A 122 -8.01 9.94 12.88
C LEU A 122 -7.78 11.15 13.79
N ILE A 123 -7.00 10.96 14.84
CA ILE A 123 -6.62 12.03 15.77
C ILE A 123 -5.22 12.50 15.39
N LEU A 124 -5.08 13.80 15.12
CA LEU A 124 -3.84 14.41 14.66
C LEU A 124 -3.47 15.59 15.55
N ASP A 125 -2.21 15.66 15.97
CA ASP A 125 -1.67 16.87 16.58
C ASP A 125 -1.56 18.01 15.55
N ARG A 126 -1.24 19.21 16.05
CA ARG A 126 -1.10 20.42 15.22
C ARG A 126 -0.03 20.30 14.12
N ASN A 127 1.10 19.66 14.40
CA ASN A 127 2.18 19.50 13.42
C ASN A 127 1.79 18.50 12.33
N ASN A 128 1.16 17.39 12.72
CA ASN A 128 0.68 16.36 11.81
C ASN A 128 -0.43 16.89 10.88
N ILE A 129 -1.36 17.73 11.37
CA ILE A 129 -2.37 18.35 10.48
C ILE A 129 -1.74 19.35 9.49
N TYR A 130 -0.70 20.09 9.89
CA TYR A 130 0.02 20.96 8.95
C TYR A 130 0.72 20.16 7.85
N ALA A 131 1.34 19.04 8.22
CA ALA A 131 1.95 18.13 7.25
C ALA A 131 0.89 17.57 6.28
N LEU A 132 -0.24 17.08 6.79
CA LEU A 132 -1.36 16.58 5.97
C LEU A 132 -1.91 17.66 5.04
N LYS A 133 -2.18 18.86 5.56
CA LYS A 133 -2.67 19.99 4.76
C LYS A 133 -1.70 20.35 3.64
N LYS A 134 -0.39 20.39 3.95
CA LYS A 134 0.65 20.64 2.94
C LYS A 134 0.63 19.56 1.86
N ALA A 135 0.61 18.29 2.25
CA ALA A 135 0.54 17.16 1.34
C ALA A 135 -0.68 17.26 0.41
N LEU A 136 -1.88 17.44 0.96
CA LEU A 136 -3.11 17.56 0.19
C LEU A 136 -3.10 18.76 -0.76
N LYS A 137 -2.55 19.90 -0.33
CA LYS A 137 -2.46 21.10 -1.18
C LYS A 137 -1.49 20.94 -2.35
N THR A 138 -0.40 20.19 -2.16
CA THR A 138 0.64 20.01 -3.19
C THR A 138 0.41 18.80 -4.08
N THR A 139 -0.53 17.93 -3.72
CA THR A 139 -0.80 16.70 -4.48
C THR A 139 -1.69 16.98 -5.67
N ASP A 140 -1.22 16.65 -6.86
CA ASP A 140 -2.03 16.61 -8.07
C ASP A 140 -2.52 15.17 -8.32
N VAL A 141 -3.83 14.97 -8.19
CA VAL A 141 -4.46 13.65 -8.35
C VAL A 141 -4.69 13.27 -9.81
N ASP A 142 -4.65 14.23 -10.72
CA ASP A 142 -4.97 14.05 -12.15
C ASP A 142 -3.71 13.81 -12.99
N VAL A 143 -2.53 14.20 -12.49
CA VAL A 143 -1.26 13.94 -13.18
C VAL A 143 -1.04 12.43 -13.37
N PRO A 144 -0.74 11.97 -14.59
CA PRO A 144 -0.38 10.57 -14.82
C PRO A 144 0.92 10.24 -14.07
N TYR A 145 0.89 9.13 -13.33
CA TYR A 145 2.05 8.56 -12.64
C TYR A 145 2.28 7.16 -13.21
N ALA A 146 3.49 6.65 -13.45
CA ALA A 146 4.79 7.29 -13.63
C ALA A 146 4.95 7.81 -15.07
N SER A 147 5.44 9.05 -15.25
CA SER A 147 5.61 9.67 -16.58
C SER A 147 7.09 9.72 -17.01
N THR A 148 8.01 9.53 -16.07
CA THR A 148 9.46 9.40 -16.30
C THR A 148 9.98 8.03 -15.84
N PHE A 149 11.22 7.70 -16.22
CA PHE A 149 11.86 6.47 -15.73
C PHE A 149 12.13 6.53 -14.23
N GLU A 150 12.50 7.71 -13.72
CA GLU A 150 12.74 7.99 -12.31
C GLU A 150 11.46 7.75 -11.48
N ASP A 151 10.30 8.23 -11.94
CA ASP A 151 9.01 7.95 -11.30
C ASP A 151 8.72 6.45 -11.24
N PHE A 152 9.05 5.72 -12.32
CA PHE A 152 8.89 4.27 -12.38
C PHE A 152 9.82 3.54 -11.40
N GLN A 153 11.07 4.00 -11.25
CA GLN A 153 11.99 3.47 -10.25
C GLN A 153 11.49 3.69 -8.83
N ASP A 154 10.90 4.85 -8.54
CA ASP A 154 10.32 5.14 -7.24
C ASP A 154 9.06 4.32 -6.96
N LEU A 155 8.30 3.94 -8.00
CA LEU A 155 7.24 2.92 -7.88
C LEU A 155 7.79 1.55 -7.51
N LEU A 156 8.88 1.11 -8.13
CA LEU A 156 9.50 -0.18 -7.79
C LEU A 156 9.92 -0.19 -6.31
N LYS A 157 10.59 0.86 -5.84
CA LYS A 157 10.98 1.00 -4.42
C LYS A 157 9.77 1.04 -3.50
N THR A 158 8.72 1.77 -3.86
CA THR A 158 7.47 1.88 -3.08
C THR A 158 6.78 0.53 -2.91
N ASN A 159 6.86 -0.33 -3.93
CA ASN A 159 6.33 -1.68 -3.90
C ASN A 159 7.29 -2.70 -3.25
N GLY A 160 8.44 -2.25 -2.72
CA GLY A 160 9.45 -3.11 -2.09
C GLY A 160 10.21 -4.00 -3.06
N ILE A 161 10.17 -3.70 -4.37
CA ILE A 161 10.78 -4.54 -5.41
C ILE A 161 12.28 -4.29 -5.44
N LYS A 162 13.05 -5.37 -5.29
CA LYS A 162 14.50 -5.36 -5.54
C LYS A 162 14.75 -5.49 -7.04
N TYR A 163 15.61 -4.64 -7.57
CA TYR A 163 15.98 -4.66 -8.99
C TYR A 163 17.43 -4.17 -9.19
N SER A 164 18.00 -4.55 -10.33
CA SER A 164 19.25 -4.00 -10.86
C SER A 164 19.01 -3.31 -12.20
N LEU A 165 19.84 -2.31 -12.51
CA LEU A 165 19.80 -1.58 -13.77
C LEU A 165 20.95 -1.96 -14.67
N SER A 166 20.67 -2.06 -15.96
CA SER A 166 21.67 -2.18 -17.02
C SER A 166 21.34 -1.15 -18.10
N GLU A 167 22.36 -0.38 -18.52
CA GLU A 167 22.21 0.47 -19.69
C GLU A 167 22.26 -0.37 -20.97
N ILE A 168 21.30 -0.16 -21.87
CA ILE A 168 21.32 -0.75 -23.20
C ILE A 168 21.99 0.26 -24.14
N ASN A 169 23.29 0.10 -24.40
CA ASN A 169 23.96 0.79 -25.49
C ASN A 169 23.72 0.00 -26.78
N GLY A 170 22.64 0.30 -27.51
CA GLY A 170 22.32 -0.44 -28.74
C GLY A 170 21.47 0.32 -29.75
N PRO A 171 21.72 0.14 -31.07
CA PRO A 171 21.04 0.85 -32.16
C PRO A 171 19.57 0.43 -32.36
N ARG A 172 19.07 -0.53 -31.58
CA ARG A 172 17.72 -1.12 -31.71
C ARG A 172 16.61 -0.30 -31.05
N LEU A 173 16.96 0.73 -30.28
CA LEU A 173 16.00 1.57 -29.56
C LEU A 173 16.23 3.02 -30.02
N ARG A 174 15.79 3.32 -31.24
CA ARG A 174 15.81 4.69 -31.78
C ARG A 174 14.69 5.49 -31.12
N GLY A 175 15.08 6.49 -30.33
CA GLY A 175 14.15 7.42 -29.69
C GLY A 175 13.94 7.08 -28.21
N ASN A 176 14.64 7.82 -27.36
CA ASN A 176 14.57 7.87 -25.91
C ASN A 176 15.00 6.62 -25.11
N HIS A 177 15.84 6.89 -24.11
CA HIS A 177 16.49 6.02 -23.13
C HIS A 177 15.75 4.72 -22.80
N ALA A 178 15.98 3.66 -23.56
CA ALA A 178 15.56 2.33 -23.15
C ALA A 178 16.49 1.82 -22.04
N ARG A 179 15.93 1.50 -20.89
CA ARG A 179 16.66 0.98 -19.72
C ARG A 179 16.28 -0.47 -19.49
N ARG A 180 17.25 -1.30 -19.15
CA ARG A 180 17.01 -2.68 -18.75
C ARG A 180 16.87 -2.76 -17.25
N ILE A 181 15.78 -3.35 -16.78
CA ILE A 181 15.61 -3.73 -15.38
C ILE A 181 15.73 -5.24 -15.26
N ILE A 182 16.48 -5.68 -14.26
CA ILE A 182 16.66 -7.08 -13.93
C ILE A 182 16.00 -7.29 -12.56
N VAL A 183 15.07 -8.24 -12.48
CA VAL A 183 14.31 -8.56 -11.26
C VAL A 183 14.29 -10.06 -11.02
N ASP A 184 14.10 -10.48 -9.77
CA ASP A 184 13.93 -11.89 -9.45
C ASP A 184 12.62 -12.41 -10.06
N GLU A 185 12.58 -13.71 -10.40
CA GLU A 185 11.40 -14.33 -11.02
C GLU A 185 10.12 -14.14 -10.17
N SER A 186 10.25 -14.16 -8.84
CA SER A 186 9.14 -13.92 -7.90
C SER A 186 8.53 -12.52 -8.03
N GLU A 187 9.32 -11.51 -8.40
CA GLU A 187 8.87 -10.11 -8.52
C GLU A 187 8.36 -9.78 -9.92
N ALA A 188 8.68 -10.59 -10.93
CA ALA A 188 8.37 -10.30 -12.33
C ALA A 188 6.88 -10.04 -12.57
N ALA A 189 6.00 -10.84 -11.96
CA ALA A 189 4.55 -10.66 -12.08
C ALA A 189 4.09 -9.30 -11.52
N LYS A 190 4.69 -8.85 -10.40
CA LYS A 190 4.42 -7.58 -9.73
C LYS A 190 4.87 -6.40 -10.59
N VAL A 191 6.08 -6.48 -11.14
CA VAL A 191 6.65 -5.47 -12.04
C VAL A 191 5.81 -5.30 -13.31
N ARG A 192 5.39 -6.41 -13.94
CA ARG A 192 4.51 -6.35 -15.11
C ARG A 192 3.19 -5.64 -14.80
N ARG A 193 2.61 -5.91 -13.64
CA ARG A 193 1.37 -5.23 -13.20
C ARG A 193 1.57 -3.75 -12.91
N ILE A 194 2.72 -3.35 -12.38
CA ILE A 194 3.07 -1.92 -12.23
C ILE A 194 3.14 -1.26 -13.62
N MET A 195 3.91 -1.84 -14.55
CA MET A 195 4.07 -1.30 -15.91
C MET A 195 2.74 -1.17 -16.64
N THR A 196 1.92 -2.23 -16.66
CA THR A 196 0.58 -2.17 -17.26
C THR A 196 -0.34 -1.21 -16.51
N GLY A 197 -0.25 -1.15 -15.18
CA GLY A 197 -1.06 -0.29 -14.33
C GLY A 197 -0.79 1.20 -14.51
N ILE A 198 0.45 1.58 -14.87
CA ILE A 198 0.79 2.96 -15.25
C ILE A 198 0.56 3.25 -16.74
N GLY A 199 0.01 2.29 -17.50
CA GLY A 199 -0.33 2.45 -18.92
C GLY A 199 0.80 2.17 -19.90
N MET A 200 1.86 1.43 -19.51
CA MET A 200 2.87 0.98 -20.49
C MET A 200 2.34 -0.17 -21.36
N GLU A 201 2.65 -0.12 -22.64
CA GLU A 201 2.33 -1.17 -23.60
C GLU A 201 3.48 -2.18 -23.69
N GLY A 202 3.17 -3.46 -23.47
CA GLY A 202 4.15 -4.55 -23.54
C GLY A 202 4.23 -5.18 -24.94
N LYS A 203 5.43 -5.35 -25.46
CA LYS A 203 5.74 -6.13 -26.66
C LYS A 203 6.72 -7.24 -26.31
N LEU A 204 6.37 -8.47 -26.70
CA LEU A 204 7.29 -9.60 -26.63
C LEU A 204 8.35 -9.45 -27.73
N THR A 205 9.61 -9.62 -27.36
CA THR A 205 10.73 -9.79 -28.27
C THR A 205 11.34 -11.17 -28.05
N ASP A 206 12.26 -11.59 -28.93
CA ASP A 206 12.78 -12.96 -28.96
C ASP A 206 13.30 -13.48 -27.60
N ASN A 207 13.79 -12.59 -26.71
CA ASN A 207 14.36 -12.96 -25.41
C ASN A 207 13.93 -12.06 -24.23
N SER A 208 13.05 -11.08 -24.43
CA SER A 208 12.66 -10.14 -23.36
C SER A 208 11.29 -9.52 -23.62
N GLN A 209 10.71 -8.93 -22.57
CA GLN A 209 9.49 -8.15 -22.68
C GLN A 209 9.81 -6.67 -22.55
N VAL A 210 9.55 -5.92 -23.62
CA VAL A 210 9.78 -4.47 -23.67
C VAL A 210 8.48 -3.76 -23.43
N TYR A 211 8.47 -2.85 -22.47
CA TYR A 211 7.35 -1.99 -22.12
C TYR A 211 7.65 -0.55 -22.53
N SER A 212 6.74 0.12 -23.20
CA SER A 212 6.92 1.51 -23.64
C SER A 212 5.75 2.40 -23.24
N LYS A 213 6.05 3.64 -22.85
CA LYS A 213 5.06 4.69 -22.59
C LYS A 213 5.68 6.04 -22.89
N ASP A 214 4.97 6.86 -23.68
CA ASP A 214 5.34 8.23 -24.04
C ASP A 214 6.81 8.35 -24.45
N THR A 215 7.65 8.88 -23.54
CA THR A 215 9.04 9.21 -23.78
C THR A 215 10.03 8.19 -23.23
N PHE A 216 9.63 7.05 -22.67
CA PHE A 216 10.58 6.05 -22.17
C PHE A 216 10.15 4.61 -22.43
N SER A 217 11.14 3.71 -22.42
CA SER A 217 10.94 2.27 -22.58
C SER A 217 11.77 1.48 -21.57
N VAL A 218 11.23 0.35 -21.13
CA VAL A 218 11.86 -0.53 -20.14
C VAL A 218 11.88 -1.95 -20.67
N GLU A 219 13.06 -2.54 -20.74
CA GLU A 219 13.23 -3.98 -20.99
C GLU A 219 13.24 -4.72 -19.65
N LEU A 220 12.26 -5.60 -19.44
CA LEU A 220 12.20 -6.46 -18.27
C LEU A 220 12.97 -7.76 -18.52
N MET A 221 13.96 -8.05 -17.68
CA MET A 221 14.68 -9.31 -17.64
C MET A 221 14.57 -9.97 -16.28
N LEU A 222 14.64 -11.29 -16.28
CA LEU A 222 14.69 -12.09 -15.06
C LEU A 222 16.16 -12.31 -14.68
N SER A 223 16.45 -12.21 -13.39
CA SER A 223 17.75 -12.62 -12.85
C SER A 223 17.86 -14.13 -12.81
N GLU A 224 19.03 -14.66 -13.14
CA GLU A 224 19.36 -16.08 -12.91
C GLU A 224 19.95 -16.30 -11.49
N ASP A 225 20.35 -15.21 -10.80
CA ASP A 225 20.98 -15.19 -9.47
C ASP A 225 20.24 -14.24 -8.48
N GLU A 226 20.47 -14.35 -7.16
CA GLU A 226 19.91 -13.40 -6.17
C GLU A 226 20.40 -11.95 -6.41
N LEU A 227 19.47 -11.00 -6.54
CA LEU A 227 19.81 -9.61 -6.80
C LEU A 227 20.30 -8.85 -5.55
N ILE A 228 21.45 -8.19 -5.69
CA ILE A 228 21.95 -7.20 -4.72
C ILE A 228 21.35 -5.83 -5.09
N PRO A 229 20.71 -5.10 -4.15
CA PRO A 229 20.01 -3.85 -4.46
C PRO A 229 20.96 -2.76 -4.98
N SER A 230 20.60 -2.11 -6.10
CA SER A 230 21.37 -0.98 -6.61
C SER A 230 21.23 0.23 -5.68
N THR A 231 22.33 0.69 -5.10
CA THR A 231 22.42 2.01 -4.47
C THR A 231 22.45 3.03 -5.60
N GLY A 232 21.34 3.74 -5.84
CA GLY A 232 21.16 4.62 -7.00
C GLY A 232 22.02 5.89 -6.99
N GLN A 233 23.35 5.77 -6.90
CA GLN A 233 24.28 6.86 -7.13
C GLN A 233 24.93 6.70 -8.50
N PRO A 234 24.90 7.74 -9.36
CA PRO A 234 25.72 7.75 -10.55
C PRO A 234 27.20 7.77 -10.13
N ALA A 235 28.03 6.96 -10.77
CA ALA A 235 29.47 7.07 -10.65
C ALA A 235 29.90 8.47 -11.11
N ILE A 236 30.69 9.16 -10.27
CA ILE A 236 31.39 10.41 -10.62
C ILE A 236 32.54 10.08 -11.56
#